data_AF-A0A7K2MJE4-F1
#
_entry.id   AF-A0A7K2MJE4-F1
#
_cell.length_a   1.000
_cell.length_b   1.000
_cell.length_c   1.000
_cell.angle_alpha   90.00
_cell.angle_beta   90.00
_cell.angle_gamma   90.00
#
_symmetry.space_group_name_H-M   'P 1'
#
loop_
_entity.id
_entity.type
_entity.pdbx_description
1 polymer ?
#
loop_
_entity_poly.entity_id
_entity_poly.type
_entity_poly.pdbx_seq_one_letter_code
_entity_poly.pdbx_strand_id
1 'polypeptide(L)'
;VRHPALIAYFVNVFDRLWHLATPMHPQAVQQPTLNGITPRQRAIAALLVEGHTDSAIADRLGMNVRTARVHIAKLAATLGSESRAQLGYLIGQSGILDREG
;
A
#
# COMPACT_ATOMS: atom_id res chain seq x y z
N VAL A 1 13.34 -23.99 34.70
CA VAL A 1 13.12 -22.93 35.70
C VAL A 1 11.70 -23.10 36.25
N ARG A 2 11.51 -23.24 37.57
CA ARG A 2 10.19 -23.41 38.22
C ARG A 2 9.97 -22.48 39.43
N HIS A 3 10.85 -21.48 39.60
CA HIS A 3 10.76 -20.56 40.73
C HIS A 3 9.71 -19.47 40.43
N PRO A 4 8.65 -19.32 41.25
CA PRO A 4 7.52 -18.43 40.96
C PRO A 4 7.93 -16.97 40.73
N ALA A 5 8.88 -16.46 41.53
CA ALA A 5 9.35 -15.08 41.40
C ALA A 5 10.05 -14.79 40.05
N LEU A 6 10.81 -15.75 39.52
CA LEU A 6 11.48 -15.59 38.23
C LEU A 6 10.47 -15.60 37.08
N ILE A 7 9.45 -16.45 37.18
CA ILE A 7 8.36 -16.49 36.19
C ILE A 7 7.60 -15.16 36.21
N ALA A 8 7.24 -14.66 37.40
CA ALA A 8 6.55 -13.37 37.55
C ALA A 8 7.38 -12.20 37.00
N TYR A 9 8.71 -12.22 37.23
CA TYR A 9 9.60 -11.22 36.66
C TYR A 9 9.63 -11.28 35.13
N PHE A 10 9.78 -12.48 34.54
CA PHE A 10 9.81 -12.63 33.09
C PHE A 10 8.49 -12.24 32.42
N VAL A 11 7.34 -12.58 33.04
CA VAL A 11 6.02 -12.16 32.55
C VAL A 11 5.91 -10.63 32.56
N ASN A 12 6.30 -9.97 33.65
CA ASN A 12 6.27 -8.50 33.72
C ASN A 12 7.20 -7.83 32.69
N VAL A 13 8.41 -8.36 32.50
CA VAL A 13 9.34 -7.84 31.50
C VAL A 13 8.80 -8.07 30.10
N PHE A 14 8.25 -9.25 29.82
CA PHE A 14 7.61 -9.56 28.54
C PHE A 14 6.45 -8.60 28.26
N ASP A 15 5.50 -8.45 29.19
CA ASP A 15 4.35 -7.57 29.01
C ASP A 15 4.80 -6.13 28.76
N ARG A 16 5.79 -5.65 29.50
CA ARG A 16 6.31 -4.29 29.31
C ARG A 16 6.97 -4.11 27.95
N LEU A 17 7.79 -5.06 27.52
CA LEU A 17 8.43 -5.01 26.20
C LEU A 17 7.41 -5.15 25.06
N TRP A 18 6.40 -6.00 25.25
CA TRP A 18 5.31 -6.20 24.30
C TRP A 18 4.48 -4.93 24.09
N HIS A 19 4.13 -4.21 25.17
CA HIS A 19 3.37 -2.96 25.08
C HIS A 19 4.18 -1.79 24.51
N LEU A 20 5.51 -1.79 24.67
CA LEU A 20 6.39 -0.77 24.13
C LEU A 20 6.86 -1.07 22.69
N ALA A 21 6.62 -2.29 22.20
CA ALA A 21 7.02 -2.68 20.86
C ALA A 21 6.30 -1.85 19.80
N THR A 22 7.02 -1.48 18.74
CA THR A 22 6.40 -0.88 17.56
C THR A 22 5.54 -1.95 16.87
N PRO A 23 4.23 -1.73 16.68
CA PRO A 23 3.39 -2.72 16.00
C PRO A 23 3.92 -2.98 14.58
N MET A 24 4.11 -4.26 14.23
CA MET A 24 4.48 -4.65 12.86
C MET A 24 3.39 -4.28 11.84
N HIS A 25 2.15 -4.21 12.32
CA HIS A 25 1.01 -3.63 11.63
C HIS A 25 0.38 -2.60 12.58
N PRO A 26 0.90 -1.35 12.64
CA PRO A 26 0.18 -0.28 13.33
C PRO A 26 -1.22 -0.27 12.72
N GLN A 27 -2.28 -0.24 13.55
CA GLN A 27 -3.68 -0.17 13.10
C GLN A 27 -3.74 0.50 11.76
N ALA A 28 -4.09 -0.23 10.69
CA ALA A 28 -3.82 0.18 9.31
C ALA A 28 -4.16 1.65 9.16
N VAL A 29 -3.15 2.52 9.28
CA VAL A 29 -3.35 3.94 9.19
C VAL A 29 -3.79 4.06 7.76
N GLN A 30 -5.07 4.33 7.54
CA GLN A 30 -5.58 4.52 6.20
C GLN A 30 -4.80 5.70 5.68
N GLN A 31 -3.75 5.41 4.91
CA GLN A 31 -2.92 6.45 4.36
C GLN A 31 -3.86 7.35 3.57
N PRO A 32 -3.80 8.67 3.78
CA PRO A 32 -4.69 9.59 3.13
C PRO A 32 -4.74 9.32 1.62
N THR A 33 -5.95 9.31 1.08
CA THR A 33 -6.09 9.33 -0.37
C THR A 33 -5.64 10.70 -0.86
N LEU A 34 -4.79 10.72 -1.88
CA LEU A 34 -4.42 11.96 -2.56
C LEU A 34 -5.44 12.14 -3.69
N ASN A 35 -6.32 13.13 -3.57
CA ASN A 35 -7.40 13.38 -4.54
C ASN A 35 -8.25 12.14 -4.85
N GLY A 36 -8.56 11.32 -3.84
CA GLY A 36 -9.34 10.08 -4.01
C GLY A 36 -8.52 8.88 -4.52
N ILE A 37 -7.21 9.03 -4.73
CA ILE A 37 -6.31 7.95 -5.13
C ILE A 37 -5.66 7.32 -3.91
N THR A 38 -5.93 6.02 -3.73
CA THR A 38 -5.36 5.21 -2.64
C THR A 38 -3.87 4.92 -2.85
N PRO A 39 -3.10 4.60 -1.79
CA PRO A 39 -1.70 4.19 -1.93
C PRO A 39 -1.51 3.00 -2.86
N ARG A 40 -2.43 2.04 -2.83
CA ARG A 40 -2.41 0.88 -3.73
C ARG A 40 -2.58 1.32 -5.18
N GLN A 41 -3.48 2.27 -5.46
CA GLN A 41 -3.62 2.84 -6.80
C GLN A 41 -2.39 3.66 -7.21
N ARG A 42 -1.71 4.37 -6.29
CA ARG A 42 -0.44 5.04 -6.58
C ARG A 42 0.67 4.04 -6.95
N ALA A 43 0.78 2.93 -6.23
CA ALA A 43 1.72 1.86 -6.57
C ALA A 43 1.43 1.28 -7.97
N ILE A 44 0.15 1.07 -8.30
CA ILE A 44 -0.26 0.64 -9.65
C ILE A 44 0.08 1.71 -10.70
N ALA A 45 -0.16 2.98 -10.41
CA ALA A 45 0.11 4.09 -11.32
C ALA A 45 1.61 4.19 -11.66
N ALA A 46 2.50 4.01 -10.68
CA ALA A 46 3.94 3.99 -10.88
C ALA A 46 4.35 2.88 -11.88
N LEU A 47 3.88 1.65 -11.65
CA LEU A 47 4.18 0.52 -12.53
C LEU A 47 3.59 0.68 -13.93
N LEU A 48 2.43 1.32 -14.04
CA LEU A 48 1.79 1.58 -15.33
C LEU A 48 2.62 2.56 -16.17
N VAL A 49 3.13 3.63 -15.56
CA VAL A 49 4.02 4.60 -16.23
C VAL A 49 5.38 3.99 -16.56
N GLU A 50 5.87 3.04 -15.77
CA GLU A 50 7.01 2.16 -16.11
C GLU A 50 6.72 1.16 -17.26
N GLY A 51 5.52 1.20 -17.86
CA GLY A 51 5.16 0.39 -19.02
C GLY A 51 4.78 -1.06 -18.71
N HIS A 52 4.60 -1.43 -17.44
CA HIS A 52 4.26 -2.80 -17.07
C HIS A 52 2.84 -3.15 -17.50
N THR A 53 2.58 -4.42 -17.84
CA THR A 53 1.23 -4.92 -18.16
C THR A 53 0.41 -5.17 -16.88
N ASP A 54 -0.90 -5.31 -17.00
CA ASP A 54 -1.77 -5.60 -15.84
C ASP A 54 -1.37 -6.89 -15.11
N SER A 55 -0.88 -7.90 -15.84
CA SER A 55 -0.39 -9.14 -15.24
C SER A 55 0.90 -8.91 -14.46
N ALA A 56 1.88 -8.21 -15.05
CA ALA A 56 3.13 -7.88 -14.37
C ALA A 56 2.90 -7.01 -13.12
N ILE A 57 1.96 -6.07 -13.19
CA ILE A 57 1.52 -5.26 -12.05
C ILE A 57 0.93 -6.14 -10.95
N ALA A 58 0.04 -7.06 -11.31
CA ALA A 58 -0.60 -7.96 -10.37
C ALA A 58 0.42 -8.87 -9.67
N ASP A 59 1.35 -9.46 -10.44
CA ASP A 59 2.41 -10.32 -9.93
C ASP A 59 3.33 -9.56 -8.96
N ARG A 60 3.76 -8.35 -9.33
CA ARG A 60 4.66 -7.53 -8.49
C ARG A 60 4.01 -7.06 -7.19
N LEU A 61 2.69 -6.86 -7.19
CA LEU A 61 1.94 -6.45 -6.01
C LEU A 61 1.28 -7.61 -5.25
N GLY A 62 1.55 -8.86 -5.64
CA GLY A 62 1.03 -10.06 -4.98
C GLY A 62 -0.50 -10.15 -4.99
N MET A 63 -1.15 -9.75 -6.08
CA MET A 63 -2.61 -9.75 -6.21
C MET A 63 -3.11 -10.43 -7.48
N ASN A 64 -4.41 -10.74 -7.53
CA ASN A 64 -5.03 -11.27 -8.73
C ASN A 64 -5.13 -10.22 -9.84
N VAL A 65 -4.91 -10.62 -11.10
CA VAL A 65 -5.00 -9.74 -12.29
C VAL A 65 -6.34 -9.03 -12.39
N ARG A 66 -7.46 -9.69 -12.05
CA ARG A 66 -8.79 -9.08 -12.02
C ARG A 66 -8.86 -7.94 -11.01
N THR A 67 -8.24 -8.11 -9.84
CA THR A 67 -8.15 -7.07 -8.81
C THR A 67 -7.32 -5.88 -9.30
N ALA A 68 -6.18 -6.13 -9.93
CA ALA A 68 -5.36 -5.07 -10.54
C ALA A 68 -6.15 -4.28 -11.58
N ARG A 69 -6.87 -4.97 -12.48
CA ARG A 69 -7.74 -4.33 -13.49
C ARG A 69 -8.84 -3.47 -12.88
N VAL A 70 -9.47 -3.91 -11.79
CA VAL A 70 -10.48 -3.10 -11.09
C VAL A 70 -9.85 -1.82 -10.52
N HIS A 71 -8.65 -1.90 -9.95
CA HIS A 71 -7.94 -0.70 -9.47
C HIS A 71 -7.52 0.23 -10.62
N ILE A 72 -7.03 -0.31 -11.73
CA ILE A 72 -6.68 0.46 -12.94
C ILE A 72 -7.91 1.15 -13.52
N ALA A 73 -9.05 0.46 -13.62
CA ALA A 73 -10.29 1.04 -14.10
C ALA A 73 -10.80 2.18 -13.20
N LYS A 74 -10.69 2.00 -11.87
CA LYS A 74 -11.01 3.08 -10.92
C LYS A 74 -10.06 4.27 -11.09
N LEU A 75 -8.76 4.01 -11.25
CA LEU A 75 -7.77 5.06 -11.49
C LEU A 75 -8.05 5.82 -12.80
N ALA A 76 -8.38 5.09 -13.88
CA ALA A 76 -8.80 5.66 -15.16
C ALA A 76 -10.03 6.57 -14.98
N ALA A 77 -11.06 6.08 -14.28
CA ALA A 77 -12.26 6.86 -14.02
C ALA A 77 -11.97 8.12 -13.18
N THR A 78 -11.12 8.01 -12.14
CA THR A 78 -10.72 9.15 -11.30
C THR A 78 -9.98 10.22 -12.10
N LEU A 79 -9.13 9.82 -13.04
CA LEU A 79 -8.35 10.75 -13.86
C LEU A 79 -9.05 11.16 -15.16
N GLY A 80 -10.24 10.62 -15.45
CA GLY A 80 -10.97 10.91 -16.70
C GLY A 80 -10.31 10.32 -17.95
N SER A 81 -9.66 9.16 -17.81
CA SER A 81 -8.97 8.49 -18.92
C SER A 81 -9.86 7.45 -19.61
N GLU A 82 -9.84 7.43 -20.94
CA GLU A 82 -10.55 6.45 -21.78
C GLU A 82 -9.64 5.35 -22.34
N SER A 83 -8.32 5.55 -22.29
CA SER A 83 -7.35 4.56 -22.79
C SER A 83 -6.15 4.39 -21.84
N ARG A 84 -5.40 3.30 -22.03
CA ARG A 84 -4.18 3.03 -21.25
C ARG A 84 -3.09 4.07 -21.50
N ALA A 85 -2.88 4.44 -22.76
CA ALA A 85 -1.86 5.41 -23.13
C ALA A 85 -2.19 6.79 -22.55
N GLN A 86 -3.45 7.21 -22.68
CA GLN A 86 -3.94 8.45 -22.06
C GLN A 86 -3.82 8.40 -20.52
N LEU A 87 -4.08 7.25 -19.90
CA LEU A 87 -3.95 7.08 -18.46
C LEU A 87 -2.50 7.31 -17.99
N GLY A 88 -1.53 6.75 -18.71
CA GLY A 88 -0.11 6.98 -18.42
C GLY A 88 0.26 8.46 -18.50
N TYR A 89 -0.22 9.17 -19.53
CA TYR A 89 -0.02 10.61 -19.67
C TYR A 89 -0.65 11.40 -18.50
N LEU A 90 -1.90 11.12 -18.16
CA LEU A 90 -2.63 11.82 -17.10
C LEU A 90 -2.04 11.56 -15.71
N ILE A 91 -1.52 10.36 -15.45
CA ILE A 91 -0.77 10.07 -14.22
C ILE A 91 0.42 11.03 -14.09
N GLY A 92 1.22 11.17 -15.15
CA GLY A 92 2.36 12.09 -15.18
C GLY A 92 1.98 13.56 -15.01
N GLN A 93 0.83 13.97 -15.56
CA GLN A 93 0.34 15.35 -15.44
C GLN A 93 -0.25 15.65 -14.05
N SER A 94 -0.83 14.65 -13.38
CA SER A 94 -1.56 14.83 -12.12
C SER A 94 -0.68 15.07 -10.89
N GLY A 95 0.63 14.81 -10.98
CA GLY A 95 1.57 14.92 -9.85
C GLY A 95 1.35 13.87 -8.75
N ILE A 96 0.49 12.87 -8.96
CA ILE A 96 0.13 11.88 -7.92
C ILE A 96 1.29 10.93 -7.55
N LEU A 97 2.36 10.95 -8.34
CA LEU A 97 3.59 10.19 -8.13
C LEU A 97 4.77 11.07 -7.70
N ASP A 98 4.58 12.38 -7.60
CA ASP A 98 5.63 13.28 -7.13
C ASP A 98 5.94 12.92 -5.67
N ARG A 99 7.22 12.72 -5.35
CA ARG A 99 7.63 12.51 -3.96
C ARG A 99 7.28 13.79 -3.19
N GLU A 100 6.43 13.69 -2.18
CA GLU A 100 6.36 14.70 -1.12
C GLU A 100 7.79 14.91 -0.62
N GLY A 101 8.33 16.10 -0.88
CA GLY A 101 9.63 16.54 -0.40
C GLY A 101 9.57 16.89 1.08
#